data_AF-A0A9W6UNF8-F1
#
_entry.id   AF-A0A9W6UNF8-F1
#
_cell.length_a   1.000
_cell.length_b   1.000
_cell.length_c   1.000
_cell.angle_alpha   90.00
_cell.angle_beta   90.00
_cell.angle_gamma   90.00
#
_symmetry.space_group_name_H-M   'P 1'
#
loop_
_entity.id
_entity.type
_entity.pdbx_description
1 polymer ?
#
loop_
_entity_poly.entity_id
_entity_poly.type
_entity_poly.pdbx_seq_one_letter_code
_entity_poly.pdbx_strand_id
1 'polypeptide(L)'
;MNGTFAKVFKSEVQPVEIAGALQRECDNNATIWNRDRTVVPNDFIVELSPHDHERLSPYATQLGNELAGMVREYAEAQRYSFMGPLQVALEKADDLDTGLYRVRSRTLAAEDPQRAQAAQPPAAQPGYGRPPTPPAPGAPWHQGAAAAPYGAPPPPAAPPAMPSAPPPGNVRPFPGAGHGGAGTRRWVEVNGARHQISQNAVVLGRSTEADIRIDDPGVSRKHAEIRPGTPAMVLDLGSTNGIVVDGQHTQRATLRDGSRIVLGSTTIVYRQVEG
;
A
#
# COMPACT_ATOMS: atom_id res chain seq x y z
N MET A 1 -49.43 7.45 -2.29
CA MET A 1 -49.34 6.33 -1.34
C MET A 1 -48.42 5.29 -1.98
N ASN A 2 -47.47 4.76 -1.20
CA ASN A 2 -46.60 3.60 -1.49
C ASN A 2 -45.34 3.95 -2.31
N GLY A 3 -44.10 3.72 -1.88
CA GLY A 3 -43.61 2.83 -0.83
C GLY A 3 -42.49 3.43 0.01
N THR A 4 -42.70 3.32 1.32
CA THR A 4 -41.72 3.29 2.39
C THR A 4 -40.72 2.14 2.17
N PHE A 5 -39.55 2.24 2.83
CA PHE A 5 -38.55 1.19 3.10
C PHE A 5 -37.38 1.04 2.11
N ALA A 6 -36.35 1.88 2.28
CA ALA A 6 -34.98 1.40 2.16
C ALA A 6 -34.33 1.46 3.54
N LYS A 7 -34.68 0.46 4.36
CA LYS A 7 -33.86 0.06 5.51
C LYS A 7 -32.44 -0.13 4.95
N VAL A 8 -31.46 0.59 5.48
CA VAL A 8 -30.05 0.48 5.08
C VAL A 8 -29.59 -0.94 5.44
N PHE A 9 -29.71 -1.85 4.48
CA PHE A 9 -29.03 -3.15 4.54
C PHE A 9 -27.60 -2.90 4.07
N LYS A 10 -26.63 -3.27 4.91
CA LYS A 10 -25.23 -3.44 4.49
C LYS A 10 -25.26 -4.38 3.28
N SER A 11 -25.16 -3.80 2.09
CA SER A 11 -25.41 -4.52 0.84
C SER A 11 -24.20 -5.39 0.56
N GLU A 12 -24.46 -6.67 0.32
CA GLU A 12 -23.44 -7.68 0.07
C GLU A 12 -22.63 -7.32 -1.18
N VAL A 13 -21.34 -7.70 -1.20
CA VAL A 13 -20.42 -7.33 -2.28
C VAL A 13 -20.89 -7.91 -3.62
N GLN A 14 -21.10 -7.05 -4.61
CA GLN A 14 -21.46 -7.50 -5.96
C GLN A 14 -20.22 -7.77 -6.81
N PRO A 15 -20.19 -8.84 -7.62
CA PRO A 15 -19.09 -9.13 -8.55
C PRO A 15 -18.68 -7.96 -9.46
N VAL A 16 -19.66 -7.19 -9.93
CA VAL A 16 -19.43 -6.00 -10.78
C VAL A 16 -18.66 -4.90 -10.06
N GLU A 17 -18.84 -4.76 -8.74
CA GLU A 17 -18.11 -3.79 -7.93
C GLU A 17 -16.64 -4.19 -7.81
N ILE A 18 -16.38 -5.49 -7.60
CA ILE A 18 -15.02 -6.07 -7.59
C ILE A 18 -14.34 -5.85 -8.95
N ALA A 19 -15.03 -6.12 -10.05
CA ALA A 19 -14.50 -5.93 -11.40
C ALA A 19 -14.08 -4.46 -11.64
N GLY A 20 -14.96 -3.51 -11.29
CA GLY A 20 -14.65 -2.09 -11.41
C GLY A 20 -13.49 -1.66 -10.49
N ALA A 21 -13.35 -2.27 -9.31
CA ALA A 21 -12.22 -2.01 -8.43
C ALA A 21 -10.89 -2.54 -9.00
N LEU A 22 -10.89 -3.74 -9.58
CA LEU A 22 -9.71 -4.31 -10.23
C LEU A 22 -9.25 -3.49 -11.45
N GLN A 23 -10.18 -2.96 -12.24
CA GLN A 23 -9.88 -2.06 -13.35
C GLN A 23 -9.22 -0.77 -12.86
N ARG A 24 -9.80 -0.12 -11.85
CA ARG A 24 -9.21 1.08 -11.21
C ARG A 24 -7.82 0.79 -10.65
N GLU A 25 -7.63 -0.39 -10.07
CA GLU A 25 -6.34 -0.79 -9.51
C GLU A 25 -5.27 -0.98 -10.60
N CYS A 26 -5.66 -1.47 -11.79
CA CYS A 26 -4.79 -1.51 -12.96
C CYS A 26 -4.36 -0.11 -13.40
N ASP A 27 -5.30 0.83 -13.51
CA ASP A 27 -5.02 2.22 -13.90
C ASP A 27 -4.10 2.92 -12.89
N ASN A 28 -4.36 2.73 -11.60
CA ASN A 28 -3.59 3.36 -10.52
C ASN A 28 -2.15 2.84 -10.43
N ASN A 29 -1.92 1.56 -10.69
CA ASN A 29 -0.60 0.93 -10.63
C ASN A 29 0.06 0.79 -12.01
N ALA A 30 -0.54 1.36 -13.06
CA ALA A 30 0.00 1.38 -14.40
C ALA A 30 1.37 2.09 -14.43
N THR A 31 2.41 1.34 -14.75
CA THR A 31 3.79 1.82 -14.76
C THR A 31 4.34 1.78 -16.18
N ILE A 32 4.86 2.89 -16.68
CA ILE A 32 5.47 2.96 -18.01
C ILE A 32 6.82 2.23 -17.96
N TRP A 33 6.93 1.09 -18.65
CA TRP A 33 8.15 0.29 -18.67
C TRP A 33 9.08 0.71 -19.82
N ASN A 34 8.53 1.05 -20.99
CA ASN A 34 9.26 1.63 -22.10
C ASN A 34 8.35 2.63 -22.85
N ARG A 35 8.88 3.28 -23.90
CA ARG A 35 8.16 4.32 -24.65
C ARG A 35 6.83 3.86 -25.26
N ASP A 36 6.63 2.55 -25.43
CA ASP A 36 5.49 1.97 -26.13
C ASP A 36 4.69 0.97 -25.28
N ARG A 37 5.04 0.78 -24.00
CA ARG A 37 4.47 -0.27 -23.15
C ARG A 37 4.28 0.18 -21.71
N THR A 38 3.02 0.25 -21.32
CA THR A 38 2.58 0.42 -19.94
C THR A 38 2.32 -0.95 -19.33
N VAL A 39 2.95 -1.21 -18.20
CA VAL A 39 2.85 -2.46 -17.46
C VAL A 39 1.93 -2.29 -16.27
N VAL A 40 1.06 -3.28 -16.07
CA VAL A 40 0.12 -3.33 -14.94
C VAL A 40 0.37 -4.58 -14.08
N PRO A 41 -0.07 -4.58 -12.81
CA PRO A 41 -0.01 -5.75 -11.95
C PRO A 41 -0.75 -6.93 -12.57
N ASN A 42 -0.29 -8.15 -12.28
CA ASN A 42 -0.86 -9.40 -12.80
C ASN A 42 -1.29 -10.36 -11.69
N ASP A 43 -1.09 -10.02 -10.42
CA ASP A 43 -1.55 -10.80 -9.28
C ASP A 43 -2.45 -9.91 -8.42
N PHE A 44 -3.72 -10.32 -8.29
CA PHE A 44 -4.73 -9.57 -7.53
C PHE A 44 -5.33 -10.45 -6.44
N ILE A 45 -5.40 -9.91 -5.22
CA ILE A 45 -6.03 -10.55 -4.09
C ILE A 45 -7.20 -9.68 -3.65
N VAL A 46 -8.41 -10.21 -3.74
CA VAL A 46 -9.64 -9.59 -3.28
C VAL A 46 -9.95 -10.13 -1.89
N GLU A 47 -9.62 -9.35 -0.87
CA GLU A 47 -9.95 -9.61 0.52
C GLU A 47 -11.42 -9.24 0.77
N LEU A 48 -12.19 -10.19 1.30
CA LEU A 48 -13.62 -10.08 1.56
C LEU A 48 -13.91 -10.28 3.05
N SER A 49 -15.03 -9.71 3.52
CA SER A 49 -15.54 -10.02 4.86
C SER A 49 -15.78 -11.54 5.03
N PRO A 50 -15.74 -12.08 6.26
CA PRO A 50 -15.99 -13.51 6.48
C PRO A 50 -17.35 -13.96 5.93
N HIS A 51 -18.38 -13.12 6.06
CA HIS A 51 -19.74 -13.39 5.60
C HIS A 51 -19.83 -13.42 4.06
N ASP A 52 -19.21 -12.45 3.38
CA ASP A 52 -19.20 -12.42 1.90
C ASP A 52 -18.32 -13.54 1.32
N HIS A 53 -17.19 -13.83 1.97
CA HIS A 53 -16.30 -14.92 1.55
C HIS A 53 -16.99 -16.28 1.69
N GLU A 54 -17.69 -16.57 2.79
CA GLU A 54 -18.40 -17.84 2.97
C GLU A 54 -19.45 -18.05 1.87
N ARG A 55 -20.21 -17.00 1.54
CA ARG A 55 -21.21 -17.01 0.46
C ARG A 55 -20.58 -17.21 -0.92
N LEU A 56 -19.46 -16.55 -1.20
CA LEU A 56 -18.79 -16.60 -2.51
C LEU A 56 -17.84 -17.79 -2.66
N SER A 57 -17.45 -18.44 -1.56
CA SER A 57 -16.52 -19.58 -1.55
C SER A 57 -16.88 -20.70 -2.54
N PRO A 58 -18.17 -21.08 -2.75
CA PRO A 58 -18.50 -22.15 -3.69
C PRO A 58 -18.22 -21.79 -5.15
N TYR A 59 -18.15 -20.50 -5.46
CA TYR A 59 -17.96 -19.97 -6.81
C TYR A 59 -16.65 -19.19 -6.95
N ALA A 60 -15.80 -19.14 -5.92
CA ALA A 60 -14.64 -18.26 -5.86
C ALA A 60 -13.67 -18.47 -7.03
N THR A 61 -13.43 -19.72 -7.42
CA THR A 61 -12.58 -20.05 -8.58
C THR A 61 -13.19 -19.58 -9.89
N GLN A 62 -14.48 -19.81 -10.13
CA GLN A 62 -15.15 -19.39 -11.36
C GLN A 62 -15.22 -17.85 -11.43
N LEU A 63 -15.59 -17.20 -10.33
CA LEU A 63 -15.65 -15.76 -10.22
C LEU A 63 -14.26 -15.12 -10.42
N GLY A 64 -13.21 -15.68 -9.82
CA GLY A 64 -11.84 -15.22 -10.05
C GLY A 64 -11.43 -15.30 -11.52
N ASN A 65 -11.80 -16.37 -12.23
CA ASN A 65 -11.54 -16.51 -13.67
C ASN A 65 -12.33 -15.49 -14.50
N GLU A 66 -13.61 -15.23 -14.18
CA GLU A 66 -14.42 -14.22 -14.87
C GLU A 66 -13.88 -12.80 -14.63
N LEU A 67 -13.51 -12.48 -13.39
CA LEU A 67 -12.87 -11.20 -13.03
C LEU A 67 -11.55 -11.02 -13.78
N ALA A 68 -10.71 -12.06 -13.84
CA ALA A 68 -9.48 -12.04 -14.62
C ALA A 68 -9.76 -11.80 -16.11
N GLY A 69 -10.79 -12.44 -16.67
CA GLY A 69 -11.23 -12.21 -18.05
C GLY A 69 -11.60 -10.75 -18.32
N MET A 70 -12.45 -10.16 -17.47
CA MET A 70 -12.87 -8.76 -17.59
C MET A 70 -11.70 -7.76 -17.45
N VAL A 71 -10.78 -8.02 -16.52
CA VAL A 71 -9.60 -7.17 -16.32
C VAL A 71 -8.64 -7.27 -17.51
N ARG A 72 -8.49 -8.46 -18.08
CA ARG A 72 -7.68 -8.64 -19.29
C ARG A 72 -8.26 -7.89 -20.48
N GLU A 73 -9.56 -7.99 -20.72
CA GLU A 73 -10.23 -7.26 -21.81
C GLU A 73 -10.09 -5.75 -21.64
N TYR A 74 -10.23 -5.25 -20.42
CA TYR A 74 -9.98 -3.84 -20.10
C TYR A 74 -8.54 -3.41 -20.37
N ALA A 75 -7.57 -4.21 -19.93
CA ALA A 75 -6.15 -3.93 -20.17
C ALA A 75 -5.80 -3.93 -21.67
N GLU A 76 -6.38 -4.83 -22.46
CA GLU A 76 -6.21 -4.83 -23.92
C GLU A 76 -6.77 -3.55 -24.55
N ALA A 77 -7.95 -3.09 -24.11
CA ALA A 77 -8.55 -1.83 -24.56
C ALA A 77 -7.68 -0.60 -24.23
N GLN A 78 -7.03 -0.59 -23.06
CA GLN A 78 -6.13 0.50 -22.62
C GLN A 78 -4.68 0.35 -23.11
N ARG A 79 -4.37 -0.69 -23.91
CA ARG A 79 -3.00 -1.05 -24.33
C ARG A 79 -2.03 -1.31 -23.18
N TYR A 80 -2.54 -1.82 -22.06
CA TYR A 80 -1.72 -2.29 -20.96
C TYR A 80 -1.16 -3.67 -21.25
N SER A 81 -0.07 -4.00 -20.56
CA SER A 81 0.58 -5.29 -20.67
C SER A 81 0.88 -5.87 -19.30
N PHE A 82 0.53 -7.14 -19.12
CA PHE A 82 0.89 -7.89 -17.93
C PHE A 82 2.29 -8.49 -18.10
N MET A 83 3.05 -8.58 -16.99
CA MET A 83 4.37 -9.24 -16.96
C MET A 83 4.30 -10.75 -16.71
N GLY A 84 3.10 -11.35 -16.72
CA GLY A 84 2.89 -12.77 -16.42
C GLY A 84 1.43 -13.17 -16.56
N PRO A 85 1.07 -14.40 -16.12
CA PRO A 85 -0.33 -14.80 -16.07
C PRO A 85 -1.08 -13.89 -15.10
N LEU A 86 -2.26 -13.44 -15.53
CA LEU A 86 -3.18 -12.70 -14.69
C LEU A 86 -3.88 -13.66 -13.74
N GLN A 87 -3.76 -13.43 -12.44
CA GLN A 87 -4.39 -14.22 -11.39
C GLN A 87 -5.24 -13.31 -10.51
N VAL A 88 -6.44 -13.77 -10.18
CA VAL A 88 -7.34 -13.09 -9.25
C VAL A 88 -7.79 -14.10 -8.22
N ALA A 89 -7.38 -13.91 -6.97
CA ALA A 89 -7.75 -14.74 -5.84
C ALA A 89 -8.74 -14.00 -4.93
N LEU A 90 -9.65 -14.75 -4.30
CA LEU A 90 -10.54 -14.24 -3.27
C LEU A 90 -10.07 -14.80 -1.93
N GLU A 91 -9.69 -13.91 -1.01
CA GLU A 91 -9.27 -14.28 0.35
C GLU A 91 -10.23 -13.69 1.39
N LYS A 92 -10.23 -14.29 2.58
CA LYS A 92 -10.99 -13.75 3.71
C LYS A 92 -10.10 -12.78 4.50
N ALA A 93 -10.71 -11.71 4.98
CA ALA A 93 -10.09 -10.79 5.93
C ALA A 93 -11.03 -10.60 7.11
N ASP A 94 -10.58 -11.05 8.29
CA ASP A 94 -11.40 -11.03 9.51
C ASP A 94 -11.60 -9.61 10.08
N ASP A 95 -10.82 -8.63 9.61
CA ASP A 95 -10.95 -7.20 9.94
C ASP A 95 -12.01 -6.46 9.11
N LEU A 96 -12.59 -7.08 8.09
CA LEU A 96 -13.57 -6.44 7.19
C LEU A 96 -15.02 -6.68 7.62
N ASP A 97 -15.80 -5.60 7.64
CA ASP A 97 -17.26 -5.64 7.79
C ASP A 97 -17.96 -6.18 6.52
N THR A 98 -19.13 -6.79 6.68
CA THR A 98 -19.97 -7.26 5.56
C THR A 98 -20.30 -6.15 4.57
N GLY A 99 -20.15 -6.45 3.28
CA GLY A 99 -20.30 -5.49 2.18
C GLY A 99 -19.04 -4.69 1.88
N LEU A 100 -17.97 -4.87 2.66
CA LEU A 100 -16.66 -4.27 2.38
C LEU A 100 -15.71 -5.30 1.77
N TYR A 101 -14.89 -4.82 0.85
CA TYR A 101 -13.83 -5.59 0.23
C TYR A 101 -12.59 -4.71 0.08
N ARG A 102 -11.42 -5.35 0.02
CA ARG A 102 -10.14 -4.71 -0.25
C ARG A 102 -9.46 -5.43 -1.39
N VAL A 103 -8.92 -4.69 -2.35
CA VAL A 103 -8.14 -5.25 -3.46
C VAL A 103 -6.68 -4.96 -3.20
N ARG A 104 -5.83 -5.97 -3.34
CA ARG A 104 -4.37 -5.85 -3.29
C ARG A 104 -3.83 -6.29 -4.63
N SER A 105 -2.93 -5.50 -5.19
CA SER A 105 -2.27 -5.81 -6.45
C SER A 105 -0.78 -6.04 -6.23
N ARG A 106 -0.22 -6.97 -6.98
CA ARG A 106 1.21 -7.26 -7.02
C ARG A 106 1.65 -7.50 -8.46
N THR A 107 2.77 -6.92 -8.83
CA THR A 107 3.43 -7.20 -10.10
C THR A 107 4.39 -8.36 -9.88
N LEU A 108 3.97 -9.57 -10.24
CA LEU A 108 4.83 -10.74 -10.27
C LEU A 108 5.38 -10.88 -11.69
N ALA A 109 6.66 -10.56 -11.87
CA ALA A 109 7.33 -10.85 -13.11
C ALA A 109 7.29 -12.38 -13.32
N ALA A 110 6.61 -12.85 -14.36
CA ALA A 110 6.77 -14.23 -14.77
C ALA A 110 8.23 -14.38 -15.17
N GLU A 111 8.95 -15.22 -14.43
CA GLU A 111 10.23 -15.74 -14.89
C GLU A 111 9.98 -16.39 -16.24
N ASP A 112 10.55 -15.80 -17.28
CA ASP A 112 10.38 -16.20 -18.66
C ASP A 112 10.62 -17.72 -18.79
N PRO A 113 9.60 -18.55 -19.08
CA PRO A 113 9.79 -20.00 -19.23
C PRO A 113 10.74 -20.33 -20.40
N GLN A 114 11.04 -19.38 -21.28
CA GLN A 114 12.01 -19.54 -22.35
C GLN A 114 13.46 -19.57 -21.84
N ARG A 115 13.80 -18.92 -20.70
CA ARG A 115 15.13 -19.03 -20.08
C ARG A 115 15.35 -20.38 -19.42
N ALA A 116 14.30 -21.02 -18.91
CA ALA A 116 14.37 -22.36 -18.32
C ALA A 116 14.54 -23.46 -19.39
N GLN A 117 14.01 -23.27 -20.62
CA GLN A 117 14.18 -24.23 -21.72
C GLN A 117 15.51 -24.07 -22.48
N ALA A 118 16.14 -22.89 -22.46
CA ALA A 118 17.47 -22.68 -23.05
C ALA A 118 18.65 -23.22 -22.18
N ALA A 119 18.38 -23.66 -20.96
CA ALA A 119 19.38 -24.20 -20.03
C ALA A 119 19.38 -25.74 -19.94
N GLN A 120 18.80 -26.44 -20.92
CA GLN A 120 19.03 -27.89 -21.06
C GLN A 120 20.34 -28.11 -21.83
N PRO A 121 21.42 -28.58 -21.17
CA PRO A 121 22.62 -28.98 -21.90
C PRO A 121 22.30 -30.18 -22.81
N PRO A 122 22.87 -30.25 -24.02
CA PRO A 122 22.72 -31.41 -24.87
C PRO A 122 23.29 -32.64 -24.18
N ALA A 123 22.52 -33.74 -24.18
CA ALA A 123 22.93 -35.02 -23.64
C ALA A 123 24.26 -35.50 -24.27
N ALA A 124 25.28 -35.72 -23.45
CA ALA A 124 26.55 -36.33 -23.86
C ALA A 124 27.06 -37.31 -22.78
N GLN A 125 26.74 -38.59 -23.02
CA GLN A 125 27.49 -39.86 -22.86
C GLN A 125 28.41 -40.14 -21.63
N PRO A 126 28.46 -41.42 -21.17
CA PRO A 126 29.17 -41.82 -19.95
C PRO A 126 30.67 -42.05 -20.19
N GLY A 127 31.52 -41.56 -19.29
CA GLY A 127 32.97 -41.71 -19.41
C GLY A 127 33.73 -41.60 -18.08
N TYR A 128 34.06 -42.76 -17.52
CA TYR A 128 35.21 -43.12 -16.67
C TYR A 128 35.82 -42.09 -15.68
N GLY A 129 35.62 -42.39 -14.39
CA GLY A 129 36.73 -42.78 -13.51
C GLY A 129 37.56 -41.68 -12.84
N ARG A 130 37.28 -41.45 -11.55
CA ARG A 130 38.34 -41.09 -10.59
C ARG A 130 38.04 -41.70 -9.21
N PRO A 131 39.02 -42.35 -8.55
CA PRO A 131 38.76 -43.16 -7.35
C PRO A 131 38.57 -42.30 -6.08
N PRO A 132 37.90 -42.84 -5.05
CA PRO A 132 37.71 -42.18 -3.77
C PRO A 132 38.99 -42.27 -2.91
N THR A 133 39.36 -41.17 -2.24
CA THR A 133 40.38 -41.17 -1.19
C THR A 133 39.81 -41.73 0.13
N PRO A 134 40.59 -42.51 0.90
CA PRO A 134 40.12 -43.22 2.10
C PRO A 134 39.94 -42.31 3.33
N PRO A 135 39.14 -42.75 4.33
CA PRO A 135 38.96 -42.03 5.59
C PRO A 135 40.11 -42.30 6.57
N ALA A 136 40.52 -41.29 7.33
CA ALA A 136 41.43 -41.44 8.47
C ALA A 136 40.67 -41.52 9.81
N PRO A 137 41.24 -42.15 10.85
CA PRO A 137 40.49 -42.78 11.93
C PRO A 137 40.45 -41.98 13.26
N GLY A 138 39.38 -42.21 14.04
CA GLY A 138 39.44 -42.40 15.50
C GLY A 138 39.57 -41.19 16.44
N ALA A 139 38.42 -40.67 16.89
CA ALA A 139 37.96 -40.43 18.29
C ALA A 139 38.96 -39.96 19.39
N PRO A 140 38.57 -39.08 20.35
CA PRO A 140 37.53 -39.44 21.33
C PRO A 140 36.64 -38.32 21.88
N TRP A 141 35.54 -38.75 22.49
CA TRP A 141 34.61 -37.99 23.32
C TRP A 141 35.28 -37.54 24.63
N HIS A 142 34.99 -36.32 25.11
CA HIS A 142 34.36 -36.06 26.42
C HIS A 142 34.35 -34.56 26.80
N GLN A 143 33.17 -34.13 27.27
CA GLN A 143 32.89 -33.27 28.43
C GLN A 143 33.31 -31.78 28.43
N GLY A 144 32.31 -30.92 28.22
CA GLY A 144 31.75 -30.08 29.29
C GLY A 144 32.57 -28.89 29.80
N ALA A 145 32.20 -27.67 29.37
CA ALA A 145 32.29 -26.44 30.16
C ALA A 145 31.38 -25.38 29.51
N ALA A 146 30.24 -25.09 30.12
CA ALA A 146 30.02 -23.91 30.96
C ALA A 146 29.77 -22.64 30.14
N ALA A 147 28.50 -22.25 30.14
CA ALA A 147 27.99 -21.00 29.62
C ALA A 147 28.59 -19.79 30.35
N ALA A 148 28.90 -18.73 29.61
CA ALA A 148 28.97 -17.38 30.13
C ALA A 148 28.32 -16.42 29.11
N PRO A 149 27.45 -15.50 29.58
CA PRO A 149 26.67 -14.62 28.73
C PRO A 149 27.47 -13.37 28.35
N TYR A 150 27.51 -13.05 27.05
CA TYR A 150 27.71 -11.66 26.61
C TYR A 150 26.38 -10.94 26.91
N GLY A 151 26.33 -9.85 27.67
CA GLY A 151 27.05 -8.60 27.40
C GLY A 151 26.07 -7.67 26.68
N ALA A 152 25.44 -6.77 27.44
CA ALA A 152 24.24 -5.98 27.10
C ALA A 152 24.39 -4.98 25.94
N PRO A 153 23.25 -4.44 25.46
CA PRO A 153 23.14 -2.98 25.31
C PRO A 153 22.02 -2.35 26.17
N PRO A 154 22.12 -1.04 26.48
CA PRO A 154 21.39 -0.35 27.56
C PRO A 154 19.91 -0.04 27.24
N PRO A 155 19.07 0.26 28.26
CA PRO A 155 17.71 0.76 28.04
C PRO A 155 17.71 2.22 27.55
N PRO A 156 16.81 2.60 26.62
CA PRO A 156 16.63 4.00 26.27
C PRO A 156 15.96 4.78 27.41
N ALA A 157 16.54 5.93 27.72
CA ALA A 157 16.11 6.88 28.73
C ALA A 157 14.69 7.42 28.47
N ALA A 158 13.91 7.55 29.55
CA ALA A 158 12.61 8.21 29.55
C ALA A 158 12.74 9.73 29.28
N PRO A 159 11.85 10.35 28.49
CA PRO A 159 11.75 11.80 28.42
C PRO A 159 11.03 12.37 29.67
N PRO A 160 11.42 13.57 30.14
CA PRO A 160 10.87 14.20 31.34
C PRO A 160 9.46 14.81 31.13
N ALA A 161 8.84 15.09 32.28
CA ALA A 161 7.47 15.58 32.45
C ALA A 161 7.17 16.94 31.78
N MET A 162 5.89 17.11 31.49
CA MET A 162 5.23 18.25 30.85
C MET A 162 5.32 19.53 31.70
N PRO A 163 5.44 20.72 31.08
CA PRO A 163 4.87 21.94 31.62
C PRO A 163 3.53 22.29 30.97
N SER A 164 2.69 22.89 31.81
CA SER A 164 1.28 23.24 31.72
C SER A 164 0.86 24.07 30.49
N ALA A 165 -0.39 23.87 30.07
CA ALA A 165 -1.08 24.64 29.03
C ALA A 165 -1.22 26.14 29.37
N PRO A 166 -1.20 27.05 28.37
CA PRO A 166 -1.75 28.40 28.52
C PRO A 166 -3.26 28.44 28.21
N PRO A 167 -4.01 29.42 28.76
CA PRO A 167 -5.47 29.53 28.61
C PRO A 167 -5.91 30.04 27.23
N PRO A 168 -7.19 29.89 26.85
CA PRO A 168 -7.71 30.42 25.59
C PRO A 168 -7.87 31.95 25.71
N GLY A 169 -7.06 32.69 24.95
CA GLY A 169 -7.15 34.14 24.82
C GLY A 169 -7.51 34.53 23.38
N ASN A 170 -8.63 35.22 23.23
CA ASN A 170 -9.09 35.85 21.99
C ASN A 170 -7.97 36.67 21.30
N VAL A 171 -7.70 36.38 20.04
CA VAL A 171 -7.03 37.33 19.13
C VAL A 171 -7.73 37.38 17.79
N ARG A 172 -8.16 38.60 17.45
CA ARG A 172 -8.80 39.03 16.22
C ARG A 172 -7.86 38.83 15.01
N PRO A 173 -8.38 38.60 13.79
CA PRO A 173 -7.54 38.57 12.60
C PRO A 173 -7.13 39.99 12.19
N PHE A 174 -5.82 40.24 12.08
CA PHE A 174 -5.28 41.37 11.31
C PHE A 174 -4.89 40.89 9.90
N PRO A 175 -5.16 41.69 8.85
CA PRO A 175 -4.78 41.37 7.48
C PRO A 175 -3.36 41.85 7.17
N GLY A 176 -2.57 40.97 6.55
CA GLY A 176 -1.46 41.31 5.64
C GLY A 176 -0.13 41.75 6.27
N ALA A 177 0.89 40.89 6.16
CA ALA A 177 2.28 41.29 5.89
C ALA A 177 3.13 40.03 5.64
N GLY A 178 3.54 39.84 4.38
CA GLY A 178 4.43 38.75 3.98
C GLY A 178 5.75 38.80 4.74
N HIS A 179 6.18 37.64 5.22
CA HIS A 179 7.56 37.39 5.63
C HIS A 179 8.16 36.43 4.62
N GLY A 180 8.99 36.98 3.72
CA GLY A 180 9.92 36.20 2.92
C GLY A 180 11.01 35.65 3.82
N GLY A 181 10.84 34.41 4.27
CA GLY A 181 11.97 33.53 4.52
C GLY A 181 12.23 32.73 3.24
N ALA A 182 13.47 32.31 3.01
CA ALA A 182 13.82 31.26 2.04
C ALA A 182 13.06 29.97 2.39
N GLY A 183 11.78 29.95 2.02
CA GLY A 183 10.80 29.03 2.54
C GLY A 183 10.58 27.94 1.52
N THR A 184 10.92 26.71 1.90
CA THR A 184 10.59 25.53 1.12
C THR A 184 9.09 25.56 0.77
N ARG A 185 8.77 25.78 -0.51
CA ARG A 185 7.38 25.77 -1.00
C ARG A 185 6.95 24.32 -1.04
N ARG A 186 5.85 24.02 -0.36
CA ARG A 186 5.33 22.67 -0.23
C ARG A 186 3.91 22.62 -0.80
N TRP A 187 3.60 21.56 -1.52
CA TRP A 187 2.23 21.31 -1.99
C TRP A 187 2.00 19.81 -2.09
N VAL A 188 0.73 19.42 -2.09
CA VAL A 188 0.33 18.06 -2.48
C VAL A 188 -0.42 18.10 -3.80
N GLU A 189 -0.23 17.05 -4.58
CA GLU A 189 -0.99 16.79 -5.80
C GLU A 189 -2.03 15.71 -5.49
N VAL A 190 -3.31 16.04 -5.60
CA VAL A 190 -4.45 15.16 -5.29
C VAL A 190 -5.43 15.26 -6.46
N ASN A 191 -5.78 14.13 -7.09
CA ASN A 191 -6.73 14.10 -8.22
C ASN A 191 -6.40 15.11 -9.35
N GLY A 192 -5.11 15.37 -9.59
CA GLY A 192 -4.63 16.36 -10.57
C GLY A 192 -4.67 17.82 -10.10
N ALA A 193 -5.23 18.13 -8.93
CA ALA A 193 -5.22 19.45 -8.32
C ALA A 193 -4.02 19.63 -7.38
N ARG A 194 -3.45 20.84 -7.36
CA ARG A 194 -2.35 21.21 -6.46
C ARG A 194 -2.89 21.98 -5.26
N HIS A 195 -2.65 21.47 -4.07
CA HIS A 195 -3.03 22.11 -2.81
C HIS A 195 -1.77 22.55 -2.07
N GLN A 196 -1.62 23.86 -1.87
CA GLN A 196 -0.44 24.39 -1.20
C GLN A 196 -0.47 24.09 0.30
N ILE A 197 0.63 23.58 0.84
CA ILE A 197 0.83 23.38 2.27
C ILE A 197 1.54 24.61 2.82
N SER A 198 0.82 25.35 3.65
CA SER A 198 1.33 26.52 4.38
C SER A 198 2.15 26.09 5.61
N GLN A 199 2.47 27.01 6.53
CA GLN A 199 3.23 26.69 7.75
C GLN A 199 2.44 25.91 8.81
N ASN A 200 1.12 25.72 8.62
CA ASN A 200 0.27 24.98 9.54
C ASN A 200 0.09 23.54 9.07
N ALA A 201 -0.27 22.66 10.01
CA ALA A 201 -0.68 21.30 9.69
C ALA A 201 -1.91 21.31 8.78
N VAL A 202 -1.94 20.38 7.82
CA VAL A 202 -3.01 20.23 6.83
C VAL A 202 -3.67 18.87 7.02
N VAL A 203 -4.96 18.86 7.27
CA VAL A 203 -5.75 17.64 7.44
C VAL A 203 -6.32 17.20 6.09
N LEU A 204 -6.14 15.91 5.78
CA LEU A 204 -6.69 15.24 4.60
C LEU A 204 -7.80 14.29 5.03
N GLY A 205 -8.92 14.32 4.32
CA GLY A 205 -10.06 13.46 4.62
C GLY A 205 -11.28 13.74 3.77
N ARG A 206 -12.32 12.93 3.93
CA ARG A 206 -13.57 13.09 3.14
C ARG A 206 -14.56 14.12 3.68
N SER A 207 -14.42 14.49 4.96
CA SER A 207 -15.34 15.42 5.63
C SER A 207 -15.13 16.86 5.17
N THR A 208 -16.13 17.71 5.35
CA THR A 208 -15.97 19.17 5.25
C THR A 208 -15.03 19.75 6.31
N GLU A 209 -14.70 18.96 7.33
CA GLU A 209 -13.77 19.35 8.40
C GLU A 209 -12.29 19.13 8.03
N ALA A 210 -11.99 18.55 6.87
CA ALA A 210 -10.63 18.42 6.37
C ALA A 210 -10.24 19.64 5.52
N ASP A 211 -9.00 20.10 5.63
CA ASP A 211 -8.46 21.20 4.82
C ASP A 211 -8.38 20.81 3.34
N ILE A 212 -7.99 19.55 3.07
CA ILE A 212 -8.00 18.96 1.74
C ILE A 212 -9.04 17.86 1.73
N ARG A 213 -10.11 18.13 0.99
CA ARG A 213 -11.23 17.22 0.87
C ARG A 213 -10.97 16.20 -0.23
N ILE A 214 -11.05 14.92 0.14
CA ILE A 214 -10.85 13.80 -0.77
C ILE A 214 -12.18 13.07 -0.90
N ASP A 215 -12.73 13.07 -2.11
CA ASP A 215 -13.98 12.37 -2.41
C ASP A 215 -13.70 10.90 -2.72
N ASP A 216 -13.40 10.15 -1.65
CA ASP A 216 -13.06 8.74 -1.71
C ASP A 216 -13.75 8.00 -0.55
N PRO A 217 -14.58 6.97 -0.83
CA PRO A 217 -15.26 6.19 0.21
C PRO A 217 -14.31 5.50 1.19
N GLY A 218 -13.12 5.10 0.73
CA GLY A 218 -12.06 4.49 1.52
C GLY A 218 -11.26 5.47 2.37
N VAL A 219 -11.51 6.77 2.22
CA VAL A 219 -10.91 7.81 3.05
C VAL A 219 -11.80 8.14 4.24
N SER A 220 -11.19 8.32 5.40
CA SER A 220 -11.89 8.64 6.65
C SER A 220 -12.22 10.13 6.71
N ARG A 221 -13.16 10.53 7.58
CA ARG A 221 -13.58 11.93 7.72
C ARG A 221 -12.39 12.88 7.96
N LYS A 222 -11.53 12.50 8.90
CA LYS A 222 -10.18 13.03 9.13
C LYS A 222 -9.27 11.82 9.08
N HIS A 223 -8.51 11.68 8.01
CA HIS A 223 -7.77 10.45 7.73
C HIS A 223 -6.29 10.62 8.05
N ALA A 224 -5.68 11.68 7.53
CA ALA A 224 -4.27 11.96 7.77
C ALA A 224 -4.03 13.45 8.04
N GLU A 225 -2.96 13.76 8.73
CA GLU A 225 -2.47 15.12 8.96
C GLU A 225 -1.04 15.23 8.42
N ILE A 226 -0.80 16.19 7.53
CA ILE A 226 0.54 16.54 7.08
C ILE A 226 1.03 17.72 7.92
N ARG A 227 2.12 17.50 8.67
CA ARG A 227 2.81 18.53 9.43
C ARG A 227 3.99 19.05 8.62
N PRO A 228 3.98 20.33 8.21
CA PRO A 228 5.15 20.96 7.61
C PRO A 228 6.27 21.08 8.67
N GLY A 229 7.51 20.88 8.25
CA GLY A 229 8.67 20.93 9.13
C GLY A 229 9.95 20.53 8.41
N THR A 230 11.03 20.42 9.17
CA THR A 230 12.31 19.89 8.71
C THR A 230 12.73 18.78 9.69
N PRO A 231 12.28 17.53 9.50
CA PRO A 231 11.59 17.03 8.31
C PRO A 231 10.05 17.19 8.33
N ALA A 232 9.43 17.24 7.15
CA ALA A 232 7.97 17.17 7.04
C ALA A 232 7.49 15.77 7.42
N MET A 233 6.28 15.68 7.99
CA MET A 233 5.73 14.40 8.44
C MET A 233 4.26 14.25 8.05
N VAL A 234 3.84 13.01 7.86
CA VAL A 234 2.43 12.62 7.80
C VAL A 234 2.09 11.72 8.97
N LEU A 235 0.92 11.93 9.55
CA LEU A 235 0.38 11.17 10.67
C LEU A 235 -1.01 10.67 10.31
N ASP A 236 -1.29 9.42 10.64
CA ASP A 236 -2.63 8.86 10.61
C ASP A 236 -3.45 9.39 11.80
N LEU A 237 -4.70 9.78 11.56
CA LEU A 237 -5.62 10.31 12.59
C LEU A 237 -6.61 9.26 13.10
N GLY A 238 -6.20 7.98 13.12
CA GLY A 238 -7.08 6.86 13.46
C GLY A 238 -7.98 6.53 12.27
N SER A 239 -7.41 6.51 11.08
CA SER A 239 -8.19 6.16 9.89
C SER A 239 -8.51 4.66 9.85
N THR A 240 -9.57 4.32 9.13
CA THR A 240 -10.07 2.93 9.05
C THR A 240 -9.14 2.05 8.23
N ASN A 241 -8.51 2.60 7.19
CA ASN A 241 -7.65 1.87 6.26
C ASN A 241 -6.16 2.10 6.51
N GLY A 242 -5.80 3.04 7.40
CA GLY A 242 -4.43 3.52 7.61
C GLY A 242 -3.86 4.28 6.41
N ILE A 243 -2.63 4.76 6.56
CA ILE A 243 -1.90 5.45 5.50
C ILE A 243 -0.81 4.55 4.93
N VAL A 244 -0.60 4.59 3.61
CA VAL A 244 0.55 3.96 2.96
C VAL A 244 1.47 5.07 2.44
N VAL A 245 2.75 5.03 2.81
CA VAL A 245 3.75 6.00 2.38
C VAL A 245 4.88 5.28 1.68
N ASP A 246 5.15 5.63 0.43
CA ASP A 246 6.18 5.03 -0.42
C ASP A 246 6.09 3.48 -0.45
N GLY A 247 4.86 2.96 -0.44
CA GLY A 247 4.55 1.52 -0.46
C GLY A 247 4.57 0.83 0.91
N GLN A 248 4.82 1.55 2.01
CA GLN A 248 4.82 1.00 3.37
C GLN A 248 3.62 1.49 4.17
N HIS A 249 2.85 0.56 4.74
CA HIS A 249 1.74 0.90 5.64
C HIS A 249 2.29 1.35 6.99
N THR A 250 1.88 2.53 7.45
CA THR A 250 2.42 3.14 8.66
C THR A 250 1.38 4.04 9.32
N GLN A 251 1.60 4.42 10.58
CA GLN A 251 0.82 5.46 11.26
C GLN A 251 1.53 6.81 11.25
N ARG A 252 2.85 6.80 10.99
CA ARG A 252 3.65 8.03 10.85
C ARG A 252 4.78 7.81 9.85
N ALA A 253 5.02 8.80 9.00
CA ALA A 253 6.19 8.78 8.12
C ALA A 253 6.74 10.18 7.91
N THR A 254 8.04 10.21 7.62
CA THR A 254 8.72 11.41 7.15
C THR A 254 8.50 11.56 5.66
N LEU A 255 8.10 12.75 5.22
CA LEU A 255 7.87 13.08 3.82
C LEU A 255 9.10 13.75 3.21
N ARG A 256 9.40 13.40 1.96
CA ARG A 256 10.42 14.02 1.11
C ARG A 256 9.78 14.44 -0.21
N ASP A 257 10.46 15.27 -1.00
CA ASP A 257 9.97 15.61 -2.34
C ASP A 257 9.72 14.33 -3.15
N GLY A 258 8.52 14.22 -3.71
CA GLY A 258 8.09 13.05 -4.47
C GLY A 258 7.50 11.91 -3.63
N SER A 259 7.47 12.00 -2.29
CA SER A 259 6.86 10.97 -1.45
C SER A 259 5.40 10.75 -1.83
N ARG A 260 5.03 9.48 -2.00
CA ARG A 260 3.68 9.07 -2.39
C ARG A 260 2.92 8.60 -1.16
N ILE A 261 1.79 9.22 -0.88
CA ILE A 261 0.90 8.94 0.24
C ILE A 261 -0.40 8.39 -0.34
N VAL A 262 -0.78 7.16 -0.01
CA VAL A 262 -2.05 6.58 -0.44
C VAL A 262 -3.00 6.55 0.73
N LEU A 263 -4.18 7.15 0.54
CA LEU A 263 -5.28 7.19 1.48
C LEU A 263 -6.51 6.56 0.81
N GLY A 264 -7.03 5.45 1.33
CA GLY A 264 -8.09 4.72 0.63
C GLY A 264 -7.65 4.26 -0.76
N SER A 265 -8.34 4.71 -1.81
CA SER A 265 -7.94 4.49 -3.21
C SER A 265 -7.27 5.72 -3.87
N THR A 266 -7.10 6.81 -3.12
CA THR A 266 -6.53 8.06 -3.64
C THR A 266 -5.03 8.12 -3.39
N THR A 267 -4.26 8.36 -4.45
CA THR A 267 -2.81 8.62 -4.36
C THR A 267 -2.55 10.12 -4.32
N ILE A 268 -1.69 10.52 -3.38
CA ILE A 268 -1.31 11.89 -3.11
C ILE A 268 0.21 12.00 -3.23
N VAL A 269 0.69 12.94 -4.03
CA VAL A 269 2.13 13.17 -4.18
C VAL A 269 2.52 14.41 -3.40
N TYR A 270 3.41 14.25 -2.43
CA TYR A 270 4.00 15.37 -1.72
C TYR A 270 5.13 15.97 -2.53
N ARG A 271 5.12 17.29 -2.68
CA ARG A 271 6.16 18.05 -3.37
C ARG A 271 6.71 19.13 -2.45
N GLN A 272 8.02 19.31 -2.51
CA GLN A 272 8.70 20.42 -1.86
C GLN A 272 9.85 20.93 -2.72
N VAL A 273 9.98 22.26 -2.79
CA VAL A 273 11.09 22.93 -3.48
C VAL A 273 11.73 23.90 -2.50
N GLU A 274 13.00 23.69 -2.20
CA GLU A 274 13.83 24.70 -1.53
C GLU A 274 14.04 25.88 -2.48
N GLY A 275 13.79 27.09 -1.99
CA GLY A 275 13.93 28.34 -2.73
C GLY A 275 15.17 29.11 -2.32
#